data_AF-J2LKC4-F1
#
_entry.id   AF-J2LKC4-F1
#
_cell.length_a   1.000
_cell.length_b   1.000
_cell.length_c   1.000
_cell.angle_alpha   90.00
_cell.angle_beta   90.00
_cell.angle_gamma   90.00
#
_symmetry.space_group_name_H-M   'P 1'
#
loop_
_entity.id
_entity.type
_entity.pdbx_description
1 polymer ?
#
loop_
_entity_poly.entity_id
_entity_poly.type
_entity_poly.pdbx_seq_one_letter_code
_entity_poly.pdbx_strand_id
1 'polypeptide(L)'
;RTPCHWQAIDFLSAFGAIVTRERMCVDGNIFTAGGVTSGIDMALKVVAMLMGDEAAKQIQLQIEYDPKPPFPGGTPFTSEPGIVEKCLAATQARRALRASAVGHAALRMPA
;
A
#
# COMPACT_ATOMS: atom_id res chain seq x y z
N ARG A 1 0.98 -10.04 -8.68
CA ARG A 1 0.81 -8.58 -8.76
C ARG A 1 0.66 -8.02 -7.35
N THR A 2 1.19 -6.83 -7.05
CA THR A 2 1.13 -6.29 -5.69
C THR A 2 1.24 -4.75 -5.65
N PRO A 3 0.49 -4.04 -4.80
CA PRO A 3 0.74 -2.66 -4.46
C PRO A 3 1.64 -2.55 -3.22
N CYS A 4 2.05 -1.33 -2.91
CA CYS A 4 2.77 -1.01 -1.69
C CYS A 4 2.52 0.44 -1.31
N HIS A 5 3.04 0.86 -0.16
CA HIS A 5 3.21 2.26 0.11
C HIS A 5 4.01 2.92 -1.02
N TRP A 6 3.57 4.09 -1.49
CA TRP A 6 4.10 4.76 -2.68
C TRP A 6 5.60 5.05 -2.62
N GLN A 7 6.15 5.25 -1.42
CA GLN A 7 7.60 5.45 -1.22
C GLN A 7 8.44 4.16 -1.21
N ALA A 8 7.83 3.00 -1.41
CA ALA A 8 8.52 1.73 -1.41
C ALA A 8 8.13 0.79 -2.56
N ILE A 9 7.10 1.13 -3.32
CA ILE A 9 6.57 0.28 -4.39
C ILE A 9 7.61 -0.09 -5.45
N ASP A 10 8.50 0.84 -5.78
CA ASP A 10 9.54 0.63 -6.78
C ASP A 10 10.62 -0.38 -6.34
N PHE A 11 10.81 -0.57 -5.03
CA PHE A 11 11.73 -1.56 -4.50
C PHE A 11 11.23 -3.00 -4.67
N LEU A 12 9.92 -3.21 -4.85
CA LEU A 12 9.37 -4.57 -4.94
C LEU A 12 9.82 -5.30 -6.19
N SER A 13 10.11 -4.59 -7.28
CA SER A 13 10.66 -5.18 -8.51
C SER A 13 12.01 -5.88 -8.28
N ALA A 14 12.79 -5.46 -7.28
CA ALA A 14 14.05 -6.14 -6.93
C ALA A 14 13.82 -7.56 -6.40
N PHE A 15 12.59 -7.90 -6.01
CA PHE A 15 12.18 -9.22 -5.54
C PHE A 15 11.33 -9.98 -6.56
N GLY A 16 11.34 -9.56 -7.83
CA GLY A 16 10.56 -10.18 -8.91
C GLY A 16 9.05 -9.89 -8.88
N ALA A 17 8.59 -9.00 -7.98
CA ALA A 17 7.17 -8.67 -7.89
C ALA A 17 6.69 -7.81 -9.07
N ILE A 18 5.51 -8.13 -9.60
CA ILE A 18 4.83 -7.30 -10.61
C ILE A 18 4.03 -6.21 -9.88
N VAL A 19 4.51 -4.97 -9.91
CA VAL A 19 3.88 -3.85 -9.20
C VAL A 19 2.59 -3.37 -9.88
N THR A 20 1.60 -2.97 -9.07
CA THR A 20 0.36 -2.32 -9.54
C THR A 20 0.06 -1.05 -8.75
N ARG A 21 -0.62 -0.08 -9.38
CA ARG A 21 -1.09 1.16 -8.74
C ARG A 21 -2.44 1.00 -8.06
N GLU A 22 -3.02 -0.19 -8.09
CA GLU A 22 -4.25 -0.50 -7.37
C GLU A 22 -4.09 -0.22 -5.86
N ARG A 23 -5.18 0.18 -5.20
CA ARG A 23 -5.17 0.41 -3.75
C ARG A 23 -4.95 -0.88 -2.95
N MET A 24 -5.37 -2.01 -3.53
CA MET A 24 -5.36 -3.35 -2.97
C MET A 24 -5.21 -4.37 -4.09
N CYS A 25 -4.50 -5.47 -3.84
CA CYS A 25 -4.42 -6.60 -4.76
C CYS A 25 -4.55 -7.91 -3.98
N VAL A 26 -5.28 -8.85 -4.57
CA VAL A 26 -5.35 -10.24 -4.12
C VAL A 26 -4.75 -11.09 -5.23
N ASP A 27 -3.65 -11.78 -4.93
CA ASP A 27 -2.98 -12.69 -5.86
C ASP A 27 -2.90 -14.08 -5.22
N GLY A 28 -3.81 -14.97 -5.63
CA GLY A 28 -4.01 -16.27 -4.98
C GLY A 28 -4.38 -16.09 -3.50
N ASN A 29 -3.50 -16.56 -2.61
CA ASN A 29 -3.64 -16.45 -1.16
C ASN A 29 -2.88 -15.27 -0.54
N ILE A 30 -2.29 -14.39 -1.36
CA ILE A 30 -1.51 -13.23 -0.89
C ILE A 30 -2.36 -11.96 -1.06
N PHE A 31 -2.59 -11.28 0.07
CA PHE A 31 -3.37 -10.06 0.16
C PHE A 31 -2.42 -8.90 0.44
N THR A 32 -2.35 -7.94 -0.48
CA THR A 32 -1.47 -6.78 -0.34
C THR A 32 -2.23 -5.48 -0.55
N ALA A 33 -1.87 -4.46 0.22
CA ALA A 33 -2.50 -3.15 0.18
C ALA A 33 -1.44 -2.07 -0.03
N GLY A 34 -1.88 -0.91 -0.54
CA GLY A 34 -1.04 0.26 -0.75
C GLY A 34 -0.60 0.95 0.55
N GLY A 35 -0.84 2.27 0.64
CA GLY A 35 -0.42 3.06 1.79
C GLY A 35 -1.40 3.01 2.96
N VAL A 36 -0.88 2.73 4.15
CA VAL A 36 -1.46 2.95 5.49
C VAL A 36 -2.97 2.65 5.60
N THR A 37 -3.82 3.58 5.19
CA THR A 37 -5.28 3.47 5.30
C THR A 37 -5.89 2.40 4.41
N SER A 38 -5.21 1.99 3.33
CA SER A 38 -5.66 0.88 2.47
C SER A 38 -5.71 -0.46 3.20
N GLY A 39 -5.05 -0.57 4.36
CA GLY A 39 -5.16 -1.76 5.21
C GLY A 39 -6.58 -1.98 5.77
N ILE A 40 -7.34 -0.91 6.02
CA ILE A 40 -8.73 -1.02 6.50
C ILE A 40 -9.61 -1.62 5.40
N ASP A 41 -9.49 -1.10 4.19
CA ASP A 41 -10.19 -1.64 3.02
C ASP A 41 -9.86 -3.12 2.81
N MET A 42 -8.59 -3.50 2.97
CA MET A 42 -8.14 -4.88 2.78
C MET A 42 -8.67 -5.79 3.88
N ALA A 43 -8.67 -5.33 5.12
CA ALA A 43 -9.23 -6.09 6.24
C ALA A 43 -10.73 -6.38 6.03
N LEU A 44 -11.51 -5.38 5.60
CA LEU A 44 -12.93 -5.58 5.26
C LEU A 44 -13.10 -6.58 4.11
N LYS A 45 -12.22 -6.54 3.10
CA LYS A 45 -12.23 -7.51 1.99
C LYS A 45 -11.92 -8.93 2.45
N VAL A 46 -10.95 -9.09 3.37
CA VAL A 46 -10.60 -10.38 3.97
C VAL A 46 -11.76 -10.93 4.80
N VAL A 47 -12.39 -10.09 5.64
CA VAL A 47 -13.59 -10.49 6.40
C VAL A 47 -14.70 -10.94 5.46
N ALA A 48 -14.99 -10.18 4.40
CA ALA A 48 -16.03 -10.56 3.43
C ALA A 48 -15.74 -11.93 2.80
N MET A 49 -14.47 -12.23 2.50
CA MET A 49 -14.09 -13.51 1.92
C MET A 49 -14.20 -14.68 2.91
N LEU A 50 -13.89 -14.47 4.18
CA LEU A 50 -13.87 -15.53 5.20
C LEU A 50 -15.23 -15.74 5.88
N MET A 51 -16.01 -14.67 6.03
CA MET A 51 -17.23 -14.64 6.87
C MET A 51 -18.46 -14.12 6.12
N GLY A 52 -18.32 -13.73 4.85
CA GLY A 52 -19.40 -13.19 4.03
C GLY A 52 -19.57 -11.68 4.14
N ASP A 53 -20.26 -11.10 3.15
CA ASP A 53 -20.46 -9.65 3.01
C ASP A 53 -21.20 -9.01 4.20
N GLU A 54 -22.11 -9.75 4.84
CA GLU A 54 -22.90 -9.23 5.98
C GLU A 54 -21.99 -8.90 7.17
N ALA A 55 -21.07 -9.80 7.53
CA ALA A 55 -20.10 -9.57 8.60
C ALA A 55 -19.18 -8.38 8.29
N ALA A 56 -18.71 -8.25 7.05
CA ALA A 56 -17.89 -7.11 6.63
C ALA A 56 -18.65 -5.78 6.71
N LYS A 57 -19.91 -5.74 6.26
CA LYS A 57 -20.77 -4.54 6.35
C LYS A 57 -21.08 -4.17 7.80
N GLN A 58 -21.32 -5.17 8.66
CA GLN A 58 -21.53 -4.93 10.09
C GLN A 58 -20.29 -4.32 10.72
N ILE A 59 -19.10 -4.86 10.46
CA ILE A 59 -17.84 -4.31 10.98
C ILE A 59 -17.60 -2.91 10.43
N GLN A 60 -17.82 -2.69 9.13
CA GLN A 60 -17.70 -1.36 8.51
C GLN A 60 -18.55 -0.31 9.26
N LEU A 61 -19.79 -0.66 9.60
CA LEU A 61 -20.67 0.20 10.39
C LEU A 61 -20.21 0.35 11.85
N GLN A 62 -19.77 -0.74 12.50
CA GLN A 62 -19.31 -0.73 13.89
C GLN A 62 -18.13 0.20 14.13
N ILE A 63 -17.23 0.33 13.15
CA ILE A 63 -16.07 1.24 13.25
C ILE A 63 -16.32 2.59 12.57
N GLU A 64 -17.56 2.84 12.11
CA GLU A 64 -17.97 4.06 11.40
C GLU A 64 -17.05 4.40 10.22
N TYR A 65 -16.69 3.38 9.40
CA TYR A 65 -15.80 3.57 8.26
C TYR A 65 -16.53 4.18 7.06
N ASP A 66 -16.67 5.51 7.08
CA ASP A 66 -17.16 6.39 6.01
C ASP A 66 -16.13 7.49 5.69
N PRO A 67 -15.00 7.15 5.02
CA PRO A 67 -13.90 8.08 4.83
C PRO A 67 -14.29 9.24 3.89
N LYS A 68 -14.15 10.47 4.38
CA LYS A 68 -14.29 11.73 3.61
C LYS A 68 -13.06 12.62 3.80
N PRO A 69 -11.94 12.34 3.09
CA PRO A 69 -10.74 13.16 3.20
C PRO A 69 -11.04 14.64 2.86
N PRO A 70 -10.59 15.61 3.68
CA PRO A 70 -10.91 17.02 3.47
C PRO A 70 -10.09 17.69 2.36
N PHE A 71 -9.05 17.02 1.84
CA PHE A 71 -8.17 17.54 0.81
C PHE A 71 -8.17 16.61 -0.42
N PRO A 72 -8.16 17.17 -1.64
CA PRO A 72 -7.93 16.38 -2.84
C PRO A 72 -6.50 15.78 -2.81
N GLY A 73 -6.37 14.54 -3.25
CA GLY A 73 -5.08 13.86 -3.32
C GLY A 73 -5.01 12.61 -2.45
N GLY A 74 -3.84 12.37 -1.85
CA GLY A 74 -3.55 11.17 -1.05
C GLY A 74 -2.74 10.11 -1.79
N THR A 75 -2.36 10.38 -3.05
CA THR A 75 -1.39 9.59 -3.82
C THR A 75 -0.43 10.52 -4.54
N PRO A 76 0.78 10.07 -4.94
CA PRO A 76 1.69 10.93 -5.72
C PRO A 76 1.13 11.32 -7.10
N PHE A 77 0.05 10.70 -7.57
CA PHE A 77 -0.57 10.98 -8.88
C PHE A 77 -1.76 11.94 -8.78
N THR A 78 -2.30 12.13 -7.57
CA THR A 78 -3.50 12.96 -7.34
C THR A 78 -3.25 14.12 -6.40
N SER A 79 -2.12 14.12 -5.68
CA SER A 79 -1.69 15.25 -4.84
C SER A 79 -0.94 16.32 -5.65
N GLU A 80 -0.95 17.55 -5.15
CA GLU A 80 -0.21 18.67 -5.74
C GLU A 80 1.31 18.37 -5.86
N PRO A 81 1.95 18.68 -7.00
CA PRO A 81 3.37 18.35 -7.23
C PRO A 81 4.31 18.89 -6.14
N GLY A 82 4.12 20.14 -5.70
CA GLY A 82 4.95 20.75 -4.67
C GLY A 82 4.84 20.07 -3.30
N ILE A 83 3.71 19.42 -2.98
CA ILE A 83 3.57 18.62 -1.75
C ILE A 83 4.30 17.29 -1.91
N VAL A 84 4.20 16.65 -3.08
CA VAL A 84 4.92 15.41 -3.38
C VAL A 84 6.43 15.63 -3.27
N GLU A 85 6.95 16.71 -3.86
CA GLU A 85 8.37 17.09 -3.77
C GLU A 85 8.85 17.28 -2.33
N LYS A 86 8.08 18.03 -1.52
CA LYS A 86 8.38 18.20 -0.08
C LYS A 86 8.42 16.87 0.66
N CYS A 87 7.47 15.97 0.40
CA CYS A 87 7.47 14.64 1.02
C CYS A 87 8.67 13.80 0.61
N LEU A 88 9.08 13.84 -0.66
CA LEU A 88 10.26 13.13 -1.17
C LEU A 88 11.55 13.67 -0.57
N ALA A 89 11.70 14.99 -0.49
CA ALA A 89 12.84 15.63 0.14
C ALA A 89 12.95 15.25 1.63
N ALA A 90 11.83 15.30 2.36
CA ALA A 90 11.78 14.99 3.79
C ALA A 90 12.14 13.52 4.12
N THR A 91 11.97 12.59 3.17
CA THR A 91 12.24 11.16 3.40
C THR A 91 13.48 10.64 2.69
N GLN A 92 14.27 11.50 2.05
CA GLN A 92 15.43 11.10 1.24
C GLN A 92 16.41 10.19 2.02
N ALA A 93 16.81 10.58 3.23
CA ALA A 93 17.72 9.80 4.05
C ALA A 93 17.13 8.42 4.41
N ARG A 94 15.85 8.36 4.82
CA ARG A 94 15.16 7.10 5.13
C ARG A 94 15.04 6.20 3.90
N ARG A 95 14.79 6.79 2.73
CA ARG A 95 14.69 6.07 1.47
C ARG A 95 16.03 5.52 1.02
N ALA A 96 17.14 6.23 1.22
CA ALA A 96 18.49 5.73 0.96
C ALA A 96 18.84 4.52 1.84
N LEU A 97 18.52 4.57 3.14
CA LEU A 97 18.66 3.42 4.04
C LEU A 97 17.84 2.21 3.56
N ARG A 98 16.60 2.44 3.13
CA ARG A 98 15.75 1.39 2.57
C ARG A 98 16.34 0.79 1.29
N ALA A 99 16.85 1.62 0.38
CA ALA A 99 17.45 1.16 -0.87
C ALA A 99 18.65 0.24 -0.61
N SER A 100 19.53 0.61 0.33
CA SER A 100 20.65 -0.23 0.76
C SER A 100 20.18 -1.57 1.33
N ALA A 101 19.23 -1.53 2.28
CA ALA A 101 18.68 -2.74 2.89
C ALA A 101 18.00 -3.67 1.86
N VAL A 102 17.25 -3.10 0.91
CA VAL A 102 16.62 -3.83 -0.21
C VAL A 102 17.69 -4.48 -1.08
N GLY A 103 18.75 -3.77 -1.45
CA GLY A 103 19.85 -4.32 -2.25
C GLY A 103 20.51 -5.51 -1.56
N HIS A 104 20.82 -5.38 -0.27
CA HIS A 104 21.38 -6.49 0.51
C HIS A 104 20.43 -7.68 0.62
N ALA A 105 19.12 -7.45 0.74
CA ALA A 105 18.13 -8.52 0.81
C ALA A 105 17.94 -9.22 -0.54
N ALA A 106 17.87 -8.47 -1.64
CA ALA A 106 17.70 -9.01 -3.00
C ALA A 106 18.85 -9.95 -3.39
N LEU A 107 20.09 -9.62 -2.99
CA LEU A 107 21.26 -10.49 -3.21
C LEU A 107 21.18 -11.86 -2.51
N ARG A 108 20.29 -12.01 -1.52
CA ARG A 108 20.10 -13.25 -0.77
C ARG A 108 18.89 -14.05 -1.24
N MET A 109 18.14 -13.55 -2.23
CA MET A 109 17.02 -14.31 -2.76
C MET A 109 17.50 -15.52 -3.55
N PRO A 110 16.85 -16.69 -3.37
CA PRO A 110 17.06 -17.81 -4.29
C PRO A 110 16.64 -17.40 -5.71
N ALA A 111 17.37 -17.93 -6.69
CA ALA A 111 17.07 -17.76 -8.11
C ALA A 111 15.74 -18.42 -8.52
#